data_AF-A0A7C5S4I7-F1
#
_entry.id   AF-A0A7C5S4I7-F1
#
_cell.length_a   1.000
_cell.length_b   1.000
_cell.length_c   1.000
_cell.angle_alpha   90.00
_cell.angle_beta   90.00
_cell.angle_gamma   90.00
#
_symmetry.space_group_name_H-M   'P 1'
#
loop_
_entity.id
_entity.type
_entity.pdbx_description
1 polymer ?
#
loop_
_entity_poly.entity_id
_entity_poly.type
_entity_poly.pdbx_seq_one_letter_code
_entity_poly.pdbx_strand_id
1 'polypeptide(L)'
;MDKQTPINYHLKEIANIESLSERVKNICLDNSIDSLFKLIDFYKEHGDFLSLRNCGKKSNEILVTVASKYIEKLNSMEEEITENGDQEKFEELRLFCFEEYKLSTMETEQFKQAFLEKQFPYFRFILLILEKHLKEREFYIFENNFGFFENREKQTLQAIGNRFDITRERVRQISHNIPYRIRKILAPFADELFFITDYINYELKTFKDYMLIDDHTKEQINQSEQLQLTTRFFAFGLAMLYQQTYYYFQEPLEKYKQYYLINKKLAEQFDFTEFYHDLLQKASVRIKKDYAIDFRHYVRSFYRPGKFSYFERIVDMCKQIAQGEFGYRCNIKDELIIARNTKIKLSEHIYQIIEDKGRPMHLKEIAEELKARQKKLPPNLESLRSSILITDSIKAIGKTSTYALAKWDYVKTGTIKQLAIDYLQEKEHPVHISDLSTHINKYRKTLVKNVYSNLKLDRSGTFLFFRGGYIGLSSKNYTSMGSTNRQLTLL
;
A
#
# COMPACT_ATOMS: atom_id res chain seq x y z
N MET A 1 36.41 -38.64 0.83
CA MET A 1 37.24 -37.66 0.08
C MET A 1 36.40 -37.26 -1.10
N ASP A 2 35.88 -36.03 -1.10
CA ASP A 2 35.05 -35.54 -2.21
C ASP A 2 35.85 -35.61 -3.51
N LYS A 3 35.38 -36.43 -4.45
CA LYS A 3 35.83 -36.43 -5.85
C LYS A 3 35.31 -35.12 -6.48
N GLN A 4 35.98 -34.01 -6.21
CA GLN A 4 35.53 -32.69 -6.66
C GLN A 4 35.92 -32.48 -8.13
N THR A 5 34.96 -32.59 -9.05
CA THR A 5 35.16 -32.38 -10.49
C THR A 5 36.03 -31.14 -10.75
N PRO A 6 36.98 -31.16 -11.69
CA PRO A 6 37.85 -30.01 -11.92
C PRO A 6 37.06 -28.75 -12.23
N ILE A 7 37.37 -27.71 -11.49
CA ILE A 7 36.68 -26.43 -11.56
C ILE A 7 37.10 -25.73 -12.84
N ASN A 8 36.14 -25.34 -13.68
CA ASN A 8 36.40 -24.63 -14.92
C ASN A 8 36.61 -23.14 -14.66
N TYR A 9 37.86 -22.78 -14.42
CA TYR A 9 38.28 -21.40 -14.19
C TYR A 9 38.18 -20.57 -15.46
N HIS A 10 37.82 -19.30 -15.32
CA HIS A 10 38.01 -18.33 -16.40
C HIS A 10 39.51 -18.17 -16.69
N LEU A 11 39.88 -17.96 -17.95
CA LEU A 11 41.28 -17.90 -18.37
C LEU A 11 42.08 -16.81 -17.66
N LYS A 12 41.46 -15.67 -17.35
CA LYS A 12 42.12 -14.60 -16.56
C LYS A 12 42.53 -15.09 -15.17
N GLU A 13 41.80 -16.03 -14.57
CA GLU A 13 42.17 -16.65 -13.29
C GLU A 13 43.29 -17.68 -13.48
N ILE A 14 43.20 -18.53 -14.51
CA ILE A 14 44.26 -19.47 -14.87
C ILE A 14 45.59 -18.74 -15.09
N ALA A 15 45.55 -17.59 -15.78
CA ALA A 15 46.73 -16.77 -16.02
C ALA A 15 47.39 -16.31 -14.71
N ASN A 16 46.61 -16.01 -13.68
CA ASN A 16 47.16 -15.67 -12.37
C ASN A 16 47.68 -16.91 -11.63
N ILE A 17 46.94 -18.03 -11.66
CA ILE A 17 47.29 -19.28 -10.98
C ILE A 17 48.58 -19.89 -11.54
N GLU A 18 48.69 -19.95 -12.86
CA GLU A 18 49.83 -20.54 -13.58
C GLU A 18 50.91 -19.50 -13.91
N SER A 19 50.76 -18.25 -13.45
CA SER A 19 51.68 -17.14 -13.73
C SER A 19 51.97 -16.94 -15.23
N LEU A 20 50.92 -17.01 -16.06
CA LEU A 20 51.02 -16.84 -17.51
C LEU A 20 51.35 -15.40 -17.87
N SER A 21 52.23 -15.23 -18.86
CA SER A 21 52.52 -13.91 -19.42
C SER A 21 51.28 -13.29 -20.09
N GLU A 22 51.23 -11.96 -20.13
CA GLU A 22 50.16 -11.20 -20.80
C GLU A 22 49.98 -11.64 -22.27
N ARG A 23 51.10 -11.96 -22.94
CA ARG A 23 51.09 -12.50 -24.31
C ARG A 23 50.33 -13.82 -24.41
N VAL A 24 50.59 -14.77 -23.52
CA VAL A 24 49.96 -16.11 -23.55
C VAL A 24 48.48 -16.00 -23.24
N LYS A 25 48.12 -15.19 -22.24
CA LYS A 25 46.71 -14.88 -21.92
C LYS A 25 45.98 -14.29 -23.13
N ASN A 26 46.57 -13.29 -23.81
CA ASN A 26 45.93 -12.64 -24.94
C ASN A 26 45.80 -13.56 -26.16
N ILE A 27 46.77 -14.45 -26.41
CA ILE A 27 46.64 -15.48 -27.46
C ILE A 27 45.35 -16.30 -27.26
N CYS A 28 45.09 -16.77 -26.06
CA CYS A 28 43.90 -17.58 -25.82
C CYS A 28 42.61 -16.75 -25.92
N LEU A 29 42.55 -15.56 -25.30
CA LEU A 29 41.37 -14.68 -25.38
C LEU A 29 41.04 -14.25 -26.82
N ASP A 30 42.05 -13.87 -27.61
CA ASP A 30 41.89 -13.45 -29.01
C ASP A 30 41.38 -14.58 -29.92
N ASN A 31 41.52 -15.83 -29.49
CA ASN A 31 41.03 -17.02 -30.19
C ASN A 31 39.82 -17.66 -29.47
N SER A 32 39.09 -16.91 -28.64
CA SER A 32 37.86 -17.37 -27.96
C SER A 32 38.05 -18.54 -26.97
N ILE A 33 39.29 -18.78 -26.51
CA ILE A 33 39.59 -19.71 -25.44
C ILE A 33 39.59 -18.92 -24.13
N ASP A 34 38.41 -18.74 -23.55
CA ASP A 34 38.19 -17.91 -22.35
C ASP A 34 38.08 -18.73 -21.04
N SER A 35 38.17 -20.06 -21.10
CA SER A 35 38.00 -20.94 -19.95
C SER A 35 38.97 -22.12 -19.96
N LEU A 36 39.15 -22.76 -18.79
CA LEU A 36 39.99 -23.94 -18.63
C LEU A 36 39.49 -25.09 -19.50
N PHE A 37 38.18 -25.31 -19.55
CA PHE A 37 37.59 -26.39 -20.33
C PHE A 37 37.80 -26.15 -21.82
N LYS A 38 37.58 -24.94 -22.34
CA LYS A 38 37.90 -24.63 -23.74
C LYS A 38 39.38 -24.82 -24.08
N LEU A 39 40.29 -24.48 -23.14
CA LEU A 39 41.73 -24.69 -23.32
C LEU A 39 42.06 -26.19 -23.44
N ILE A 40 41.45 -27.00 -22.58
CA ILE A 40 41.62 -28.45 -22.55
C ILE A 40 41.01 -29.09 -23.80
N ASP A 41 39.80 -28.69 -24.18
CA ASP A 41 39.08 -29.24 -25.33
C ASP A 41 39.85 -28.94 -26.63
N PHE A 42 40.35 -27.71 -26.79
CA PHE A 42 41.21 -27.35 -27.93
C PHE A 42 42.46 -28.23 -28.01
N TYR A 43 43.13 -28.46 -26.87
CA TYR A 43 44.31 -29.32 -26.85
C TYR A 43 43.99 -30.79 -27.12
N LYS A 44 42.86 -31.30 -26.62
CA LYS A 44 42.40 -32.67 -26.93
C LYS A 44 42.09 -32.84 -28.42
N GLU A 45 41.53 -31.82 -29.06
CA GLU A 45 41.19 -31.85 -30.48
C GLU A 45 42.43 -31.73 -31.39
N HIS A 46 43.36 -30.82 -31.07
CA HIS A 46 44.46 -30.47 -31.97
C HIS A 46 45.83 -31.03 -31.56
N GLY A 47 46.02 -31.40 -30.30
CA GLY A 47 47.29 -31.87 -29.74
C GLY A 47 48.36 -30.79 -29.52
N ASP A 48 48.13 -29.56 -30.00
CA ASP A 48 48.96 -28.38 -29.76
C ASP A 48 48.13 -27.09 -29.94
N PHE A 49 48.77 -25.93 -29.78
CA PHE A 49 48.19 -24.59 -29.91
C PHE A 49 48.83 -23.76 -31.04
N LEU A 50 49.60 -24.37 -31.94
CA LEU A 50 50.32 -23.66 -33.00
C LEU A 50 49.40 -23.09 -34.08
N SER A 51 48.20 -23.65 -34.23
CA SER A 51 47.16 -23.15 -35.13
C SER A 51 46.52 -21.85 -34.64
N LEU A 52 46.68 -21.49 -33.36
CA LEU A 52 46.14 -20.25 -32.81
C LEU A 52 46.86 -19.03 -33.37
N ARG A 53 46.07 -18.00 -33.68
CA ARG A 53 46.62 -16.71 -34.13
C ARG A 53 47.59 -16.16 -33.09
N ASN A 54 48.77 -15.73 -33.55
CA ASN A 54 49.86 -15.17 -32.74
C ASN A 54 50.56 -16.15 -31.77
N CYS A 55 50.26 -17.45 -31.86
CA CYS A 55 50.92 -18.46 -31.05
C CYS A 55 52.27 -18.89 -31.66
N GLY A 56 53.36 -18.63 -30.93
CA GLY A 56 54.70 -19.10 -31.29
C GLY A 56 55.10 -20.30 -30.44
N LYS A 57 56.19 -21.00 -30.81
CA LYS A 57 56.68 -22.21 -30.12
C LYS A 57 56.71 -22.12 -28.59
N LYS A 58 57.25 -21.03 -28.04
CA LYS A 58 57.31 -20.80 -26.58
C LYS A 58 55.92 -20.71 -25.94
N SER A 59 54.99 -19.98 -26.56
CA SER A 59 53.62 -19.85 -26.07
C SER A 59 52.88 -21.19 -26.14
N ASN A 60 53.09 -21.94 -27.22
CA ASN A 60 52.58 -23.29 -27.39
C ASN A 60 53.06 -24.23 -26.26
N GLU A 61 54.36 -24.31 -26.01
CA GLU A 61 54.93 -25.16 -24.96
C GLU A 61 54.34 -24.86 -23.58
N ILE A 62 54.13 -23.59 -23.26
CA ILE A 62 53.48 -23.16 -22.01
C ILE A 62 52.02 -23.66 -21.97
N LEU A 63 51.23 -23.42 -23.01
CA LEU A 63 49.82 -23.81 -23.05
C LEU A 63 49.64 -25.33 -23.02
N VAL A 64 50.47 -26.09 -23.74
CA VAL A 64 50.50 -27.55 -23.71
C VAL A 64 50.81 -28.07 -22.30
N THR A 65 51.77 -27.44 -21.62
CA THR A 65 52.13 -27.79 -20.24
C THR A 65 50.94 -27.57 -19.31
N VAL A 66 50.26 -26.43 -19.43
CA VAL A 66 49.07 -26.11 -18.62
C VAL A 66 47.93 -27.08 -18.93
N ALA A 67 47.56 -27.27 -20.20
CA ALA A 67 46.49 -28.18 -20.59
C ALA A 67 46.75 -29.61 -20.09
N SER A 68 47.96 -30.13 -20.30
CA SER A 68 48.35 -31.47 -19.84
C SER A 68 48.24 -31.61 -18.32
N LYS A 69 48.71 -30.62 -17.54
CA LYS A 69 48.60 -30.59 -16.08
C LYS A 69 47.14 -30.75 -15.61
N TYR A 70 46.20 -30.05 -16.23
CA TYR A 70 44.79 -30.12 -15.84
C TYR A 70 44.06 -31.36 -16.40
N ILE A 71 44.50 -31.90 -17.55
CA ILE A 71 44.01 -33.18 -18.08
C ILE A 71 44.42 -34.36 -17.19
N GLU A 72 45.67 -34.41 -16.74
CA GLU A 72 46.10 -35.44 -15.79
C GLU A 72 45.26 -35.40 -14.51
N LYS A 73 44.96 -34.18 -14.03
CA LYS A 73 44.07 -33.98 -12.89
C LYS A 73 42.65 -34.49 -13.19
N LEU A 74 42.09 -34.22 -14.36
CA LEU A 74 40.78 -34.75 -14.80
C LEU A 74 40.75 -36.28 -14.83
N ASN A 75 41.72 -36.90 -15.50
CA ASN A 75 41.77 -38.35 -15.68
C ASN A 75 41.98 -39.10 -14.36
N SER A 76 42.65 -38.48 -13.38
CA SER A 76 42.81 -39.06 -12.05
C SER A 76 41.52 -39.09 -11.21
N MET A 77 40.43 -38.48 -11.70
CA MET A 77 39.20 -38.24 -10.94
C MET A 77 37.96 -38.95 -11.52
N GLU A 78 38.10 -39.88 -12.47
CA GLU A 78 36.98 -40.51 -13.17
C GLU A 78 35.87 -41.05 -12.23
N GLU A 79 34.67 -40.48 -12.38
CA GLU A 79 33.37 -41.14 -12.62
C GLU A 79 32.31 -40.07 -12.97
N GLU A 80 31.57 -40.34 -14.06
CA GLU A 80 30.38 -39.64 -14.58
C GLU A 80 30.48 -38.12 -14.84
N ILE A 81 31.24 -37.73 -15.87
CA ILE A 81 30.85 -36.57 -16.68
C ILE A 81 29.69 -37.06 -17.55
N THR A 82 28.46 -36.98 -17.01
CA THR A 82 27.30 -36.99 -17.89
C THR A 82 27.40 -35.74 -18.76
N GLU A 83 27.49 -35.94 -20.07
CA GLU A 83 27.16 -34.92 -21.07
C GLU A 83 25.74 -34.42 -20.75
N ASN A 84 25.65 -33.36 -19.95
CA ASN A 84 24.39 -32.83 -19.47
C ASN A 84 24.40 -31.34 -19.78
N GLY A 85 23.50 -30.88 -20.65
CA GLY A 85 23.38 -29.46 -21.02
C GLY A 85 23.15 -28.52 -19.82
N ASP A 86 22.80 -29.06 -18.65
CA ASP A 86 22.77 -28.33 -17.39
C ASP A 86 24.16 -27.91 -16.89
N GLN A 87 25.20 -28.74 -17.08
CA GLN A 87 26.57 -28.35 -16.77
C GLN A 87 27.02 -27.20 -17.67
N GLU A 88 26.80 -27.31 -18.99
CA GLU A 88 27.15 -26.26 -19.95
C GLU A 88 26.49 -24.93 -19.58
N LYS A 89 25.19 -24.94 -19.24
CA LYS A 89 24.47 -23.75 -18.78
C LYS A 89 25.02 -23.17 -17.47
N PHE A 90 25.48 -24.00 -16.55
CA PHE A 90 26.15 -23.50 -15.35
C PHE A 90 27.50 -22.86 -15.67
N GLU A 91 28.26 -23.46 -16.59
CA GLU A 91 29.53 -22.90 -17.05
C GLU A 91 29.32 -21.57 -17.80
N GLU A 92 28.24 -21.44 -18.60
CA GLU A 92 27.79 -20.18 -19.20
C GLU A 92 27.49 -19.13 -18.13
N LEU A 93 26.68 -19.47 -17.12
CA LEU A 93 26.39 -18.60 -15.99
C LEU A 93 27.66 -18.13 -15.28
N ARG A 94 28.60 -19.05 -15.01
CA ARG A 94 29.86 -18.74 -14.36
C ARG A 94 30.68 -17.74 -15.16
N LEU A 95 30.90 -18.01 -16.45
CA LEU A 95 31.70 -17.16 -17.32
C LEU A 95 31.07 -15.76 -17.44
N PHE A 96 29.75 -15.71 -17.61
CA PHE A 96 29.00 -14.46 -17.60
C PHE A 96 29.23 -13.68 -16.30
N CYS A 97 29.09 -14.35 -15.15
CA CYS A 97 29.25 -13.72 -13.84
C CYS A 97 30.68 -13.24 -13.58
N PHE A 98 31.69 -13.94 -14.12
CA PHE A 98 33.06 -13.48 -14.06
C PHE A 98 33.26 -12.19 -14.88
N GLU A 99 32.70 -12.11 -16.09
CA GLU A 99 32.87 -10.94 -16.95
C GLU A 99 31.99 -9.75 -16.52
N GLU A 100 30.71 -9.96 -16.24
CA GLU A 100 29.79 -8.87 -15.91
C GLU A 100 29.87 -8.48 -14.43
N TYR A 101 29.96 -9.46 -13.53
CA TYR A 101 29.91 -9.21 -12.08
C TYR A 101 31.24 -9.32 -11.35
N LYS A 102 32.33 -9.69 -12.05
CA LYS A 102 33.65 -9.90 -11.42
C LYS A 102 33.58 -10.86 -10.22
N LEU A 103 32.68 -11.84 -10.30
CA LEU A 103 32.65 -12.96 -9.37
C LEU A 103 33.74 -13.94 -9.76
N SER A 104 34.58 -14.33 -8.80
CA SER A 104 35.57 -15.37 -9.00
C SER A 104 34.90 -16.71 -9.26
N THR A 105 35.62 -17.61 -9.91
CA THR A 105 35.12 -18.96 -10.19
C THR A 105 34.69 -19.67 -8.90
N MET A 106 35.45 -19.51 -7.81
CA MET A 106 35.11 -20.13 -6.52
C MET A 106 33.83 -19.56 -5.89
N GLU A 107 33.56 -18.27 -6.07
CA GLU A 107 32.32 -17.64 -5.59
C GLU A 107 31.10 -18.17 -6.32
N THR A 108 31.21 -18.53 -7.60
CA THR A 108 30.12 -19.19 -8.33
C THR A 108 30.07 -20.70 -8.05
N GLU A 109 31.20 -21.37 -7.87
CA GLU A 109 31.28 -22.84 -7.75
C GLU A 109 30.43 -23.39 -6.61
N GLN A 110 30.33 -22.66 -5.50
CA GLN A 110 29.46 -23.03 -4.35
C GLN A 110 27.97 -23.15 -4.71
N PHE A 111 27.55 -22.67 -5.88
CA PHE A 111 26.18 -22.76 -6.38
C PHE A 111 25.98 -23.89 -7.39
N LYS A 112 27.04 -24.56 -7.85
CA LYS A 112 27.00 -25.57 -8.91
C LYS A 112 26.08 -26.73 -8.57
N GLN A 113 26.26 -27.33 -7.40
CA GLN A 113 25.48 -28.50 -6.99
C GLN A 113 23.98 -28.18 -6.95
N ALA A 114 23.60 -27.08 -6.29
CA ALA A 114 22.22 -26.64 -6.20
C ALA A 114 21.63 -26.28 -7.57
N PHE A 115 22.43 -25.73 -8.49
CA PHE A 115 22.02 -25.50 -9.87
C PHE A 115 21.71 -26.82 -10.58
N LEU A 116 22.62 -27.79 -10.54
CA LEU A 116 22.42 -29.10 -11.19
C LEU A 116 21.22 -29.86 -10.61
N GLU A 117 20.91 -29.65 -9.34
CA GLU A 117 19.72 -30.21 -8.66
C GLU A 117 18.41 -29.44 -8.95
N LYS A 118 18.45 -28.39 -9.80
CA LYS A 118 17.30 -27.51 -10.12
C LYS A 118 16.74 -26.79 -8.87
N GLN A 119 17.64 -26.48 -7.93
CA GLN A 119 17.37 -25.80 -6.65
C GLN A 119 18.28 -24.57 -6.48
N PHE A 120 18.55 -23.86 -7.57
CA PHE A 120 19.45 -22.71 -7.60
C PHE A 120 18.99 -21.62 -6.62
N PRO A 121 19.81 -21.24 -5.62
CA PRO A 121 19.42 -20.29 -4.60
C PRO A 121 19.63 -18.86 -5.14
N TYR A 122 18.69 -18.42 -5.98
CA TYR A 122 18.75 -17.15 -6.70
C TYR A 122 18.84 -15.95 -5.76
N PHE A 123 18.17 -15.94 -4.59
CA PHE A 123 18.22 -14.79 -3.68
C PHE A 123 19.57 -14.63 -2.99
N ARG A 124 20.19 -15.73 -2.57
CA ARG A 124 21.55 -15.75 -2.05
C ARG A 124 22.55 -15.34 -3.13
N PHE A 125 22.33 -15.79 -4.37
CA PHE A 125 23.18 -15.43 -5.50
C PHE A 125 23.12 -13.94 -5.83
N ILE A 126 21.93 -13.35 -5.93
CA ILE A 126 21.82 -11.91 -6.19
C ILE A 126 22.33 -11.07 -5.02
N LEU A 127 22.19 -11.52 -3.76
CA LEU A 127 22.75 -10.81 -2.61
C LEU A 127 24.28 -10.71 -2.69
N LEU A 128 24.95 -11.80 -3.09
CA LEU A 128 26.40 -11.81 -3.34
C LEU A 128 26.78 -10.80 -4.43
N ILE A 129 26.02 -10.73 -5.52
CA ILE A 129 26.23 -9.74 -6.59
C ILE A 129 26.01 -8.31 -6.05
N LEU A 130 24.94 -8.08 -5.31
CA LEU A 130 24.62 -6.75 -4.78
C LEU A 130 25.68 -6.25 -3.80
N GLU A 131 26.24 -7.13 -2.97
CA GLU A 131 27.34 -6.80 -2.06
C GLU A 131 28.59 -6.30 -2.81
N LYS A 132 28.91 -6.91 -3.97
CA LYS A 132 30.04 -6.47 -4.79
C LYS A 132 29.80 -5.19 -5.59
N HIS A 133 28.57 -4.96 -6.06
CA HIS A 133 28.28 -3.90 -7.03
C HIS A 133 27.65 -2.63 -6.45
N LEU A 134 27.10 -2.72 -5.24
CA LEU A 134 26.72 -1.53 -4.49
C LEU A 134 27.96 -1.01 -3.74
N LYS A 135 28.12 0.32 -3.71
CA LYS A 135 29.17 0.92 -2.89
C LYS A 135 28.89 0.60 -1.42
N GLU A 136 29.93 0.54 -0.58
CA GLU A 136 29.80 0.25 0.86
C GLU A 136 28.63 1.01 1.53
N ARG A 137 28.54 2.32 1.30
CA ARG A 137 27.46 3.16 1.82
C ARG A 137 26.08 2.79 1.23
N GLU A 138 26.01 2.46 -0.05
CA GLU A 138 24.78 2.07 -0.72
C GLU A 138 24.28 0.72 -0.21
N PHE A 139 25.19 -0.26 -0.06
CA PHE A 139 24.90 -1.56 0.51
C PHE A 139 24.45 -1.44 1.96
N TYR A 140 25.10 -0.59 2.76
CA TYR A 140 24.66 -0.32 4.13
C TYR A 140 23.24 0.27 4.18
N ILE A 141 22.92 1.23 3.30
CA ILE A 141 21.56 1.80 3.22
C ILE A 141 20.56 0.72 2.78
N PHE A 142 20.90 -0.11 1.79
CA PHE A 142 20.09 -1.23 1.32
C PHE A 142 19.74 -2.18 2.47
N GLU A 143 20.72 -2.59 3.27
CA GLU A 143 20.49 -3.50 4.40
C GLU A 143 19.69 -2.87 5.54
N ASN A 144 19.98 -1.61 5.89
CA ASN A 144 19.51 -1.02 7.15
C ASN A 144 18.35 -0.04 7.01
N ASN A 145 18.15 0.57 5.83
CA ASN A 145 17.06 1.55 5.64
C ASN A 145 15.85 0.98 4.93
N PHE A 146 16.03 -0.02 4.07
CA PHE A 146 14.94 -0.41 3.18
C PHE A 146 13.93 -1.23 3.96
N GLY A 147 14.39 -2.08 4.88
CA GLY A 147 13.57 -3.05 5.62
C GLY A 147 13.36 -4.33 4.81
N PHE A 148 14.40 -4.75 4.08
CA PHE A 148 14.40 -5.99 3.29
C PHE A 148 14.78 -7.22 4.10
N PHE A 149 15.33 -7.02 5.30
CA PHE A 149 15.78 -8.05 6.23
C PHE A 149 14.88 -8.08 7.47
N GLU A 150 14.42 -9.26 7.87
CA GLU A 150 13.55 -9.44 9.06
C GLU A 150 14.36 -9.40 10.37
N ASN A 151 15.65 -9.73 10.32
CA ASN A 151 16.55 -9.76 11.47
C ASN A 151 17.25 -8.44 11.76
N ARG A 152 16.85 -7.35 11.11
CA ARG A 152 17.47 -6.03 11.27
C ARG A 152 16.42 -4.97 11.58
N GLU A 153 16.71 -4.14 12.56
CA GLU A 153 15.89 -2.96 12.83
C GLU A 153 16.10 -1.90 11.76
N LYS A 154 14.99 -1.40 11.20
CA LYS A 154 15.01 -0.36 10.17
C LYS A 154 15.55 0.95 10.76
N GLN A 155 16.69 1.40 10.26
CA GLN A 155 17.29 2.66 10.63
C GLN A 155 16.68 3.84 9.86
N THR A 156 16.56 4.97 10.55
CA THR A 156 16.11 6.23 9.95
C THR A 156 17.21 6.84 9.08
N LEU A 157 16.80 7.66 8.11
CA LEU A 157 17.75 8.42 7.27
C LEU A 157 18.69 9.31 8.10
N GLN A 158 18.22 9.82 9.25
CA GLN A 158 19.02 10.64 10.15
C GLN A 158 20.10 9.81 10.86
N ALA A 159 19.75 8.62 11.37
CA ALA A 159 20.70 7.73 12.03
C ALA A 159 21.84 7.31 11.09
N ILE A 160 21.50 7.00 9.83
CA ILE A 160 22.49 6.67 8.80
C ILE A 160 23.33 7.90 8.45
N GLY A 161 22.72 9.09 8.37
CA GLY A 161 23.43 10.33 8.12
C GLY A 161 24.50 10.61 9.17
N ASN A 162 24.16 10.43 10.45
CA ASN A 162 25.09 10.55 11.56
C ASN A 162 26.27 9.56 11.46
N ARG A 163 26.01 8.31 11.01
CA ARG A 163 27.05 7.27 10.86
C ARG A 163 28.08 7.60 9.78
N PHE A 164 27.64 8.16 8.66
CA PHE A 164 28.50 8.46 7.50
C PHE A 164 28.93 9.92 7.41
N ASP A 165 28.65 10.72 8.43
CA ASP A 165 28.90 12.16 8.48
C ASP A 165 28.34 12.91 7.25
N ILE A 166 27.07 12.64 6.93
CA ILE A 166 26.34 13.28 5.83
C ILE A 166 24.93 13.70 6.24
N THR A 167 24.36 14.67 5.51
CA THR A 167 23.01 15.16 5.80
C THR A 167 21.95 14.09 5.52
N ARG A 168 20.83 14.15 6.26
CA ARG A 168 19.64 13.32 6.01
C ARG A 168 19.16 13.39 4.55
N GLU A 169 19.22 14.58 3.95
CA GLU A 169 18.83 14.77 2.56
C GLU A 169 19.79 14.06 1.59
N ARG A 170 21.10 14.06 1.90
CA ARG A 170 22.06 13.29 1.11
C ARG A 170 21.80 11.78 1.19
N VAL A 171 21.45 11.26 2.39
CA VAL A 171 21.04 9.85 2.54
C VAL A 171 19.77 9.57 1.74
N ARG A 172 18.77 10.46 1.77
CA ARG A 172 17.52 10.33 1.01
C ARG A 172 17.79 10.20 -0.50
N GLN A 173 18.66 11.06 -1.04
CA GLN A 173 19.05 11.03 -2.46
C GLN A 173 19.73 9.72 -2.84
N ILE A 174 20.66 9.22 -2.00
CA ILE A 174 21.33 7.94 -2.23
C ILE A 174 20.32 6.79 -2.16
N SER A 175 19.47 6.78 -1.13
CA SER A 175 18.39 5.80 -0.93
C SER A 175 17.46 5.73 -2.15
N HIS A 176 17.08 6.87 -2.72
CA HIS A 176 16.22 6.91 -3.92
C HIS A 176 16.88 6.32 -5.17
N ASN A 177 18.21 6.39 -5.30
CA ASN A 177 18.94 5.87 -6.47
C ASN A 177 19.24 4.37 -6.39
N ILE A 178 19.27 3.77 -5.19
CA ILE A 178 19.62 2.35 -5.01
C ILE A 178 18.68 1.40 -5.77
N PRO A 179 17.33 1.53 -5.72
CA PRO A 179 16.45 0.64 -6.49
C PRO A 179 16.77 0.66 -7.98
N TYR A 180 17.01 1.82 -8.59
CA TYR A 180 17.39 1.94 -9.99
C TYR A 180 18.71 1.21 -10.29
N ARG A 181 19.71 1.35 -9.40
CA ARG A 181 20.97 0.62 -9.53
C ARG A 181 20.78 -0.89 -9.43
N ILE A 182 19.97 -1.37 -8.48
CA ILE A 182 19.67 -2.80 -8.34
C ILE A 182 18.98 -3.32 -9.60
N ARG A 183 17.98 -2.61 -10.15
CA ARG A 183 17.33 -2.99 -11.41
C ARG A 183 18.35 -3.13 -12.55
N LYS A 184 19.29 -2.19 -12.67
CA LYS A 184 20.34 -2.25 -13.69
C LYS A 184 21.29 -3.43 -13.48
N ILE A 185 21.70 -3.69 -12.24
CA ILE A 185 22.58 -4.82 -11.90
C ILE A 185 21.88 -6.15 -12.20
N LEU A 186 20.57 -6.26 -11.97
CA LEU A 186 19.83 -7.51 -12.12
C LEU A 186 19.17 -7.69 -13.50
N ALA A 187 19.17 -6.67 -14.36
CA ALA A 187 18.56 -6.74 -15.69
C ALA A 187 19.03 -7.94 -16.54
N PRO A 188 20.33 -8.32 -16.55
CA PRO A 188 20.78 -9.44 -17.35
C PRO A 188 20.14 -10.79 -16.98
N PHE A 189 19.59 -10.95 -15.76
CA PHE A 189 18.90 -12.18 -15.38
C PHE A 189 17.64 -12.47 -16.21
N ALA A 190 17.00 -11.43 -16.71
CA ALA A 190 15.81 -11.59 -17.54
C ALA A 190 16.11 -11.49 -19.04
N ASP A 191 17.23 -10.85 -19.40
CA ASP A 191 17.56 -10.55 -20.79
C ASP A 191 18.51 -11.60 -21.39
N GLU A 192 19.50 -12.06 -20.62
CA GLU A 192 20.57 -12.95 -21.08
C GLU A 192 20.54 -14.29 -20.32
N LEU A 193 20.31 -14.27 -19.01
CA LEU A 193 20.31 -15.47 -18.16
C LEU A 193 18.89 -15.98 -17.83
N PHE A 194 17.91 -15.74 -18.71
CA PHE A 194 16.52 -16.13 -18.44
C PHE A 194 16.38 -17.65 -18.19
N PHE A 195 17.29 -18.46 -18.74
CA PHE A 195 17.32 -19.91 -18.53
C PHE A 195 17.42 -20.30 -17.04
N ILE A 196 17.91 -19.41 -16.16
CA ILE A 196 18.02 -19.66 -14.72
C ILE A 196 16.64 -19.96 -14.11
N THR A 197 15.55 -19.48 -14.71
CA THR A 197 14.20 -19.81 -14.22
C THR A 197 13.91 -21.31 -14.23
N ASP A 198 14.55 -22.08 -15.12
CA ASP A 198 14.40 -23.53 -15.20
C ASP A 198 15.13 -24.27 -14.07
N TYR A 199 15.97 -23.55 -13.31
CA TYR A 199 16.77 -24.08 -12.20
C TYR A 199 16.31 -23.57 -10.84
N ILE A 200 15.23 -22.80 -10.79
CA ILE A 200 14.63 -22.28 -9.57
C ILE A 200 13.35 -23.06 -9.27
N ASN A 201 13.20 -23.52 -8.02
CA ASN A 201 12.01 -24.24 -7.58
C ASN A 201 11.43 -23.68 -6.27
N TYR A 202 10.84 -22.48 -6.35
CA TYR A 202 10.19 -21.82 -5.22
C TYR A 202 8.69 -22.09 -5.09
N GLU A 203 8.12 -23.01 -5.88
CA GLU A 203 6.68 -23.33 -5.87
C GLU A 203 5.77 -22.08 -5.93
N LEU A 204 6.12 -21.11 -6.79
CA LEU A 204 5.46 -19.80 -6.84
C LEU A 204 3.96 -19.92 -7.15
N LYS A 205 3.13 -19.20 -6.39
CA LYS A 205 1.68 -19.11 -6.60
C LYS A 205 1.36 -18.35 -7.88
N THR A 206 1.32 -19.09 -8.98
CA THR A 206 1.09 -18.55 -10.31
C THR A 206 -0.35 -18.78 -10.73
N PHE A 207 -1.04 -17.70 -11.04
CA PHE A 207 -2.38 -17.69 -11.63
C PHE A 207 -2.29 -17.31 -13.10
N LYS A 208 -3.41 -17.46 -13.83
CA LYS A 208 -3.49 -17.12 -15.26
C LYS A 208 -3.02 -15.70 -15.58
N ASP A 209 -3.31 -14.75 -14.69
CA ASP A 209 -3.16 -13.32 -14.93
C ASP A 209 -2.12 -12.63 -14.07
N TYR A 210 -1.63 -13.32 -13.02
CA TYR A 210 -0.67 -12.75 -12.09
C TYR A 210 0.02 -13.85 -11.29
N MET A 211 1.16 -13.50 -10.72
CA MET A 211 1.86 -14.27 -9.69
C MET A 211 1.75 -13.51 -8.37
N LEU A 212 1.36 -14.22 -7.31
CA LEU A 212 1.18 -13.67 -5.96
C LEU A 212 2.39 -13.98 -5.10
N ILE A 213 3.04 -12.96 -4.56
CA ILE A 213 4.13 -13.11 -3.59
C ILE A 213 3.60 -12.67 -2.23
N ASP A 214 3.42 -13.65 -1.35
CA ASP A 214 2.88 -13.47 0.00
C ASP A 214 3.83 -14.05 1.07
N ASP A 215 3.40 -14.03 2.33
CA ASP A 215 4.21 -14.55 3.44
C ASP A 215 4.52 -16.05 3.32
N HIS A 216 3.69 -16.83 2.61
CA HIS A 216 3.97 -18.24 2.37
C HIS A 216 5.16 -18.41 1.41
N THR A 217 5.16 -17.67 0.30
CA THR A 217 6.31 -17.64 -0.62
C THR A 217 7.57 -17.15 0.09
N LYS A 218 7.45 -16.15 0.96
CA LYS A 218 8.57 -15.68 1.80
C LYS A 218 9.13 -16.79 2.68
N GLU A 219 8.28 -17.51 3.41
CA GLU A 219 8.69 -18.60 4.29
C GLU A 219 9.40 -19.72 3.51
N GLN A 220 8.85 -20.13 2.37
CA GLN A 220 9.45 -21.15 1.51
C GLN A 220 10.86 -20.75 1.05
N ILE A 221 11.01 -19.54 0.48
CA ILE A 221 12.31 -19.09 -0.04
C ILE A 221 13.32 -18.93 1.09
N ASN A 222 12.94 -18.29 2.21
CA ASN A 222 13.83 -18.14 3.37
C ASN A 222 14.30 -19.48 3.92
N GLN A 223 13.43 -20.50 3.97
CA GLN A 223 13.81 -21.84 4.42
C GLN A 223 14.76 -22.52 3.41
N SER A 224 14.44 -22.48 2.12
CA SER A 224 15.24 -23.14 1.07
C SER A 224 16.65 -22.57 0.96
N GLU A 225 16.81 -21.25 1.13
CA GLU A 225 18.09 -20.56 0.95
C GLU A 225 18.78 -20.15 2.26
N GLN A 226 18.17 -20.45 3.41
CA GLN A 226 18.65 -20.07 4.75
C GLN A 226 18.81 -18.55 4.90
N LEU A 227 17.80 -17.80 4.44
CA LEU A 227 17.75 -16.34 4.45
C LEU A 227 16.75 -15.82 5.49
N GLN A 228 16.81 -14.52 5.77
CA GLN A 228 15.88 -13.82 6.66
C GLN A 228 15.40 -12.53 5.99
N LEU A 229 14.83 -12.68 4.79
CA LEU A 229 14.40 -11.59 3.93
C LEU A 229 12.88 -11.42 3.98
N THR A 230 12.43 -10.21 3.67
CA THR A 230 11.00 -9.88 3.63
C THR A 230 10.36 -10.24 2.30
N THR A 231 9.04 -10.49 2.30
CA THR A 231 8.20 -10.71 1.11
C THR A 231 8.42 -9.65 0.03
N ARG A 232 8.67 -8.41 0.45
CA ARG A 232 8.92 -7.28 -0.46
C ARG A 232 10.20 -7.43 -1.27
N PHE A 233 11.28 -7.92 -0.65
CA PHE A 233 12.53 -8.12 -1.36
C PHE A 233 12.41 -9.28 -2.35
N PHE A 234 11.73 -10.36 -1.94
CA PHE A 234 11.41 -11.46 -2.84
C PHE A 234 10.57 -10.99 -4.03
N ALA A 235 9.51 -10.22 -3.80
CA ALA A 235 8.70 -9.65 -4.86
C ALA A 235 9.54 -8.77 -5.81
N PHE A 236 10.44 -7.94 -5.27
CA PHE A 236 11.30 -7.10 -6.09
C PHE A 236 12.29 -7.92 -6.95
N GLY A 237 12.93 -8.94 -6.39
CA GLY A 237 13.84 -9.81 -7.13
C GLY A 237 13.13 -10.66 -8.18
N LEU A 238 12.00 -11.29 -7.84
CA LEU A 238 11.19 -12.04 -8.81
C LEU A 238 10.64 -11.13 -9.91
N ALA A 239 10.26 -9.89 -9.58
CA ALA A 239 9.82 -8.93 -10.58
C ALA A 239 10.91 -8.60 -11.60
N MET A 240 12.19 -8.61 -11.19
CA MET A 240 13.33 -8.45 -12.11
C MET A 240 13.55 -9.71 -12.94
N LEU A 241 13.58 -10.88 -12.31
CA LEU A 241 13.75 -12.16 -13.00
C LEU A 241 12.68 -12.39 -14.08
N TYR A 242 11.42 -12.10 -13.76
CA TYR A 242 10.28 -12.30 -14.66
C TYR A 242 9.83 -11.03 -15.38
N GLN A 243 10.68 -10.01 -15.46
CA GLN A 243 10.31 -8.72 -16.04
C GLN A 243 9.94 -8.80 -17.52
N GLN A 244 10.26 -9.89 -18.24
CA GLN A 244 9.89 -10.06 -19.64
C GLN A 244 8.40 -10.38 -19.82
N THR A 245 7.79 -11.11 -18.86
CA THR A 245 6.41 -11.61 -18.94
C THR A 245 5.45 -10.88 -18.00
N TYR A 246 5.95 -10.37 -16.88
CA TYR A 246 5.15 -9.68 -15.87
C TYR A 246 5.52 -8.20 -15.73
N TYR A 247 4.55 -7.44 -15.26
CA TYR A 247 4.59 -6.05 -14.89
C TYR A 247 4.44 -5.95 -13.37
N TYR A 248 5.26 -5.09 -12.77
CA TYR A 248 5.30 -4.90 -11.32
C TYR A 248 5.18 -3.42 -11.01
N PHE A 249 4.05 -3.02 -10.44
CA PHE A 249 3.70 -1.61 -10.18
C PHE A 249 4.11 -1.14 -8.78
N GLN A 250 4.45 -2.06 -7.88
CA GLN A 250 4.64 -1.79 -6.46
C GLN A 250 6.08 -1.33 -6.19
N GLU A 251 6.22 -0.19 -5.53
CA GLU A 251 7.52 0.45 -5.35
C GLU A 251 8.36 -0.26 -4.26
N PRO A 252 9.65 -0.55 -4.50
CA PRO A 252 10.48 -1.30 -3.53
C PRO A 252 10.63 -0.61 -2.16
N LEU A 253 10.48 0.71 -2.10
CA LEU A 253 10.61 1.49 -0.87
C LEU A 253 9.31 1.54 -0.05
N GLU A 254 8.17 1.25 -0.66
CA GLU A 254 6.86 1.25 -0.02
C GLU A 254 6.56 -0.12 0.61
N LYS A 255 5.52 -0.17 1.46
CA LYS A 255 5.08 -1.42 2.09
C LYS A 255 3.64 -1.71 1.66
N TYR A 256 3.47 -2.88 1.05
CA TYR A 256 2.19 -3.43 0.63
C TYR A 256 1.84 -4.64 1.50
N LYS A 257 0.57 -5.06 1.51
CA LYS A 257 0.15 -6.26 2.25
C LYS A 257 0.46 -7.53 1.46
N GLN A 258 0.33 -7.47 0.16
CA GLN A 258 0.57 -8.51 -0.83
C GLN A 258 1.31 -7.91 -2.01
N TYR A 259 2.01 -8.76 -2.77
CA TYR A 259 2.76 -8.32 -3.95
C TYR A 259 2.31 -9.07 -5.19
N TYR A 260 2.10 -8.35 -6.28
CA TYR A 260 1.52 -8.85 -7.51
C TYR A 260 2.44 -8.59 -8.69
N LEU A 261 2.87 -9.67 -9.34
CA LEU A 261 3.48 -9.62 -10.67
C LEU A 261 2.35 -9.87 -11.67
N ILE A 262 1.92 -8.85 -12.40
CA ILE A 262 0.73 -8.89 -13.26
C ILE A 262 1.13 -9.17 -14.70
N ASN A 263 0.42 -10.03 -15.43
CA ASN A 263 0.75 -10.33 -16.82
C ASN A 263 0.82 -9.05 -17.67
N LYS A 264 1.93 -8.84 -18.40
CA LYS A 264 2.14 -7.61 -19.20
C LYS A 264 1.02 -7.32 -20.18
N LYS A 265 0.38 -8.36 -20.75
CA LYS A 265 -0.74 -8.18 -21.69
C LYS A 265 -1.91 -7.42 -21.05
N LEU A 266 -2.11 -7.53 -19.74
CA LEU A 266 -3.12 -6.75 -19.02
C LEU A 266 -2.62 -5.32 -18.73
N ALA A 267 -1.39 -5.18 -18.24
CA ALA A 267 -0.79 -3.88 -17.90
C ALA A 267 -0.60 -2.97 -19.13
N GLU A 268 -0.48 -3.57 -20.31
CA GLU A 268 -0.49 -2.85 -21.58
C GLU A 268 -1.82 -2.19 -21.87
N GLN A 269 -2.95 -2.73 -21.37
CA GLN A 269 -4.30 -2.19 -21.57
C GLN A 269 -4.74 -1.27 -20.43
N PHE A 270 -4.23 -1.48 -19.21
CA PHE A 270 -4.76 -0.91 -17.99
C PHE A 270 -3.67 -0.32 -17.10
N ASP A 271 -3.95 0.80 -16.43
CA ASP A 271 -3.03 1.44 -15.50
C ASP A 271 -3.26 0.94 -14.06
N PHE A 272 -2.54 -0.12 -13.69
CA PHE A 272 -2.62 -0.69 -12.33
C PHE A 272 -2.05 0.22 -11.25
N THR A 273 -1.09 1.09 -11.60
CA THR A 273 -0.52 2.06 -10.66
C THR A 273 -1.56 3.10 -10.28
N GLU A 274 -2.22 3.70 -11.27
CA GLU A 274 -3.25 4.71 -11.04
C GLU A 274 -4.46 4.12 -10.28
N PHE A 275 -4.90 2.92 -10.68
CA PHE A 275 -5.96 2.20 -9.97
C PHE A 275 -5.63 1.97 -8.49
N TYR A 276 -4.42 1.48 -8.19
CA TYR A 276 -3.99 1.26 -6.81
C TYR A 276 -3.96 2.56 -6.01
N HIS A 277 -3.41 3.64 -6.59
CA HIS A 277 -3.34 4.94 -5.93
C HIS A 277 -4.73 5.54 -5.65
N ASP A 278 -5.70 5.41 -6.57
CA ASP A 278 -7.06 5.89 -6.33
C ASP A 278 -7.72 5.11 -5.18
N LEU A 279 -7.57 3.77 -5.12
CA LEU A 279 -8.03 2.97 -3.99
C LEU A 279 -7.37 3.37 -2.68
N LEU A 280 -6.05 3.61 -2.68
CA LEU A 280 -5.31 4.09 -1.52
C LEU A 280 -5.84 5.44 -1.03
N GLN A 281 -6.14 6.36 -1.96
CA GLN A 281 -6.74 7.64 -1.63
C GLN A 281 -8.11 7.44 -0.97
N LYS A 282 -8.99 6.59 -1.55
CA LYS A 282 -10.30 6.28 -0.95
C LYS A 282 -10.17 5.68 0.45
N ALA A 283 -9.16 4.83 0.69
CA ALA A 283 -8.88 4.27 2.01
C ALA A 283 -8.40 5.31 3.03
N SER A 284 -7.67 6.33 2.57
CA SER A 284 -7.15 7.41 3.42
C SER A 284 -8.21 8.45 3.83
N VAL A 285 -9.29 8.58 3.04
CA VAL A 285 -10.35 9.56 3.27
C VAL A 285 -11.27 9.11 4.41
N ARG A 286 -11.73 10.08 5.20
CA ARG A 286 -12.67 9.86 6.30
C ARG A 286 -14.09 9.55 5.77
N ILE A 287 -14.54 8.32 5.93
CA ILE A 287 -15.84 7.83 5.45
C ILE A 287 -16.86 7.81 6.60
N LYS A 288 -17.96 8.54 6.43
CA LYS A 288 -19.02 8.70 7.45
C LYS A 288 -20.16 7.69 7.32
N LYS A 289 -20.40 7.18 6.10
CA LYS A 289 -21.43 6.19 5.78
C LYS A 289 -20.89 5.26 4.70
N ASP A 290 -21.34 4.01 4.75
CA ASP A 290 -21.04 3.05 3.70
C ASP A 290 -21.56 3.57 2.36
N TYR A 291 -20.80 3.32 1.31
CA TYR A 291 -21.23 3.58 -0.06
C TYR A 291 -20.72 2.48 -0.98
N ALA A 292 -21.43 2.32 -2.10
CA ALA A 292 -21.15 1.33 -3.11
C ALA A 292 -20.72 2.03 -4.40
N ILE A 293 -19.72 1.48 -5.08
CA ILE A 293 -19.27 1.94 -6.40
C ILE A 293 -19.53 0.82 -7.40
N ASP A 294 -20.16 1.12 -8.55
CA ASP A 294 -20.19 0.17 -9.67
C ASP A 294 -18.74 -0.16 -10.07
N PHE A 295 -18.31 -1.37 -9.75
CA PHE A 295 -16.90 -1.72 -9.85
C PHE A 295 -16.45 -1.83 -11.30
N ARG A 296 -17.33 -2.27 -12.20
CA ARG A 296 -17.03 -2.38 -13.63
C ARG A 296 -16.89 -1.00 -14.26
N HIS A 297 -17.78 -0.07 -13.94
CA HIS A 297 -17.66 1.32 -14.39
C HIS A 297 -16.40 1.98 -13.83
N TYR A 298 -16.10 1.73 -12.55
CA TYR A 298 -14.89 2.23 -11.90
C TYR A 298 -13.61 1.69 -12.55
N VAL A 299 -13.52 0.39 -12.81
CA VAL A 299 -12.37 -0.20 -13.52
C VAL A 299 -12.23 0.40 -14.92
N ARG A 300 -13.32 0.71 -15.63
CA ARG A 300 -13.22 1.32 -16.98
C ARG A 300 -12.46 2.65 -17.01
N SER A 301 -12.43 3.43 -15.92
CA SER A 301 -11.76 4.74 -15.93
C SER A 301 -10.23 4.66 -15.98
N PHE A 302 -9.64 3.50 -15.72
CA PHE A 302 -8.18 3.32 -15.68
C PHE A 302 -7.64 2.57 -16.92
N TYR A 303 -8.47 2.38 -17.95
CA TYR A 303 -7.99 1.88 -19.23
C TYR A 303 -7.17 2.93 -19.95
N ARG A 304 -6.09 2.47 -20.57
CA ARG A 304 -5.27 3.32 -21.43
C ARG A 304 -6.08 3.69 -22.70
N PRO A 305 -5.93 4.91 -23.24
CA PRO A 305 -6.68 5.34 -24.42
C PRO A 305 -6.55 4.36 -25.60
N GLY A 306 -7.67 3.99 -26.22
CA GLY A 306 -7.71 3.09 -27.38
C GLY A 306 -7.43 1.61 -27.07
N LYS A 307 -7.29 1.24 -25.79
CA LYS A 307 -7.01 -0.13 -25.34
C LYS A 307 -8.17 -0.60 -24.46
N PHE A 308 -8.84 -1.68 -24.85
CA PHE A 308 -10.05 -2.17 -24.14
C PHE A 308 -10.15 -3.71 -24.12
N SER A 309 -9.05 -4.41 -24.41
CA SER A 309 -9.00 -5.87 -24.38
C SER A 309 -8.93 -6.39 -22.94
N TYR A 310 -9.31 -7.66 -22.76
CA TYR A 310 -9.20 -8.41 -21.49
C TYR A 310 -10.03 -7.86 -20.32
N PHE A 311 -11.19 -7.25 -20.60
CA PHE A 311 -12.03 -6.61 -19.58
C PHE A 311 -12.32 -7.45 -18.34
N GLU A 312 -12.86 -8.66 -18.51
CA GLU A 312 -13.18 -9.54 -17.37
C GLU A 312 -11.94 -9.92 -16.56
N ARG A 313 -10.83 -10.24 -17.22
CA ARG A 313 -9.56 -10.60 -16.56
C ARG A 313 -9.01 -9.45 -15.73
N ILE A 314 -9.10 -8.22 -16.25
CA ILE A 314 -8.68 -7.01 -15.56
C ILE A 314 -9.61 -6.72 -14.38
N VAL A 315 -10.93 -6.87 -14.53
CA VAL A 315 -11.89 -6.72 -13.43
C VAL A 315 -11.56 -7.72 -12.31
N ASP A 316 -11.32 -8.98 -12.64
CA ASP A 316 -10.96 -9.99 -11.64
C ASP A 316 -9.64 -9.66 -10.93
N MET A 317 -8.62 -9.23 -11.68
CA MET A 317 -7.35 -8.77 -11.10
C MET A 317 -7.56 -7.57 -10.15
N CYS A 318 -8.38 -6.60 -10.56
CA CYS A 318 -8.70 -5.43 -9.75
C CYS A 318 -9.46 -5.83 -8.47
N LYS A 319 -10.35 -6.84 -8.52
CA LYS A 319 -11.01 -7.40 -7.32
C LYS A 319 -9.98 -8.00 -6.37
N GLN A 320 -9.00 -8.75 -6.89
CA GLN A 320 -7.94 -9.34 -6.06
C GLN A 320 -7.11 -8.26 -5.35
N ILE A 321 -6.68 -7.21 -6.06
CA ILE A 321 -5.95 -6.08 -5.47
C ILE A 321 -6.82 -5.38 -4.41
N ALA A 322 -8.07 -5.04 -4.75
CA ALA A 322 -8.99 -4.35 -3.84
C ALA A 322 -9.21 -5.14 -2.54
N GLN A 323 -9.35 -6.46 -2.64
CA GLN A 323 -9.54 -7.34 -1.49
C GLN A 323 -8.24 -7.54 -0.69
N GLY A 324 -7.13 -7.88 -1.35
CA GLY A 324 -5.86 -8.21 -0.69
C GLY A 324 -5.23 -7.01 0.01
N GLU A 325 -5.26 -5.84 -0.64
CA GLU A 325 -4.61 -4.63 -0.12
C GLU A 325 -5.51 -3.85 0.82
N PHE A 326 -6.81 -3.73 0.50
CA PHE A 326 -7.71 -2.82 1.21
C PHE A 326 -8.83 -3.53 1.98
N GLY A 327 -9.02 -4.83 1.76
CA GLY A 327 -10.13 -5.58 2.35
C GLY A 327 -11.50 -5.26 1.74
N TYR A 328 -11.52 -4.55 0.61
CA TYR A 328 -12.76 -4.23 -0.09
C TYR A 328 -13.33 -5.46 -0.78
N ARG A 329 -14.66 -5.59 -0.78
CA ARG A 329 -15.37 -6.71 -1.40
C ARG A 329 -16.44 -6.19 -2.33
N CYS A 330 -16.63 -6.89 -3.45
CA CYS A 330 -17.78 -6.66 -4.32
C CYS A 330 -18.99 -7.45 -3.81
N ASN A 331 -20.17 -6.86 -3.91
CA ASN A 331 -21.43 -7.57 -3.66
C ASN A 331 -21.86 -8.38 -4.90
N ILE A 332 -23.04 -9.01 -4.83
CA ILE A 332 -23.60 -9.86 -5.91
C ILE A 332 -23.89 -9.03 -7.19
N LYS A 333 -23.98 -7.70 -7.09
CA LYS A 333 -24.22 -6.79 -8.21
C LYS A 333 -22.92 -6.20 -8.80
N ASP A 334 -21.75 -6.74 -8.44
CA ASP A 334 -20.44 -6.18 -8.79
C ASP A 334 -20.24 -4.74 -8.30
N GLU A 335 -20.84 -4.38 -7.16
CA GLU A 335 -20.58 -3.09 -6.52
C GLU A 335 -19.53 -3.24 -5.42
N LEU A 336 -18.46 -2.45 -5.48
CA LEU A 336 -17.42 -2.38 -4.47
C LEU A 336 -17.96 -1.67 -3.22
N ILE A 337 -18.03 -2.38 -2.10
CA ILE A 337 -18.53 -1.84 -0.85
C ILE A 337 -17.38 -1.21 -0.08
N ILE A 338 -17.45 0.11 0.10
CA ILE A 338 -16.49 0.85 0.91
C ILE A 338 -17.16 1.19 2.24
N ALA A 339 -16.78 0.45 3.28
CA ALA A 339 -17.34 0.58 4.61
C ALA A 339 -16.86 1.86 5.33
N ARG A 340 -17.70 2.34 6.24
CA ARG A 340 -17.39 3.41 7.17
C ARG A 340 -16.13 3.10 7.99
N ASN A 341 -15.13 3.98 7.92
CA ASN A 341 -13.90 3.91 8.72
C ASN A 341 -13.90 4.85 9.95
N THR A 342 -15.01 5.54 10.20
CA THR A 342 -15.17 6.43 11.36
C THR A 342 -15.99 5.81 12.47
N LYS A 343 -15.65 6.13 13.73
CA LYS A 343 -16.53 5.81 14.86
C LYS A 343 -17.89 6.48 14.66
N ILE A 344 -18.97 5.72 14.89
CA ILE A 344 -20.33 6.26 14.96
C ILE A 344 -20.38 7.27 16.10
N LYS A 345 -20.76 8.52 15.80
CA LYS A 345 -20.85 9.55 16.82
C LYS A 345 -22.04 9.28 17.73
N LEU A 346 -21.92 9.71 18.98
CA LEU A 346 -23.01 9.66 19.95
C LEU A 346 -24.29 10.34 19.41
N SER A 347 -24.17 11.49 18.73
CA SER A 347 -25.33 12.16 18.14
C SER A 347 -26.01 11.36 17.04
N GLU A 348 -25.28 10.55 16.28
CA GLU A 348 -25.85 9.67 15.26
C GLU A 348 -26.64 8.51 15.90
N HIS A 349 -26.16 7.96 17.03
CA HIS A 349 -26.93 6.98 17.79
C HIS A 349 -28.20 7.55 18.38
N ILE A 350 -28.15 8.78 18.90
CA ILE A 350 -29.34 9.45 19.43
C ILE A 350 -30.35 9.71 18.31
N TYR A 351 -29.86 10.16 17.14
CA TYR A 351 -30.71 10.36 15.97
C TYR A 351 -31.45 9.05 15.61
N GLN A 352 -30.74 7.92 15.53
CA GLN A 352 -31.34 6.61 15.26
C GLN A 352 -32.35 6.19 16.32
N ILE A 353 -32.06 6.39 17.61
CA ILE A 353 -33.00 6.08 18.70
C ILE A 353 -34.31 6.85 18.54
N ILE A 354 -34.23 8.16 18.28
CA ILE A 354 -35.41 9.00 18.10
C ILE A 354 -36.15 8.61 16.81
N GLU A 355 -35.42 8.29 15.75
CA GLU A 355 -35.98 7.83 14.47
C GLU A 355 -36.76 6.51 14.64
N ASP A 356 -36.17 5.50 15.27
CA ASP A 356 -36.77 4.18 15.47
C ASP A 356 -38.02 4.24 16.34
N LYS A 357 -38.03 5.09 17.38
CA LYS A 357 -39.21 5.26 18.24
C LYS A 357 -40.30 6.10 17.57
N GLY A 358 -39.97 6.85 16.51
CA GLY A 358 -40.94 7.62 15.72
C GLY A 358 -41.63 8.76 16.46
N ARG A 359 -41.16 9.16 17.65
CA ARG A 359 -41.74 10.24 18.47
C ARG A 359 -40.67 11.08 19.17
N PRO A 360 -40.97 12.32 19.60
CA PRO A 360 -40.08 13.06 20.46
C PRO A 360 -39.77 12.30 21.75
N MET A 361 -38.51 12.36 22.19
CA MET A 361 -38.03 11.62 23.37
C MET A 361 -37.40 12.56 24.39
N HIS A 362 -37.65 12.30 25.67
CA HIS A 362 -36.99 13.01 26.76
C HIS A 362 -35.55 12.50 26.95
N LEU A 363 -34.63 13.38 27.38
CA LEU A 363 -33.20 13.07 27.56
C LEU A 363 -32.94 11.78 28.37
N LYS A 364 -33.76 11.54 29.40
CA LYS A 364 -33.69 10.32 30.23
C LYS A 364 -34.07 9.07 29.43
N GLU A 365 -35.14 9.11 28.65
CA GLU A 365 -35.58 7.99 27.80
C GLU A 365 -34.50 7.67 26.74
N ILE A 366 -33.90 8.70 26.15
CA ILE A 366 -32.78 8.54 25.20
C ILE A 366 -31.60 7.86 25.88
N ALA A 367 -31.26 8.26 27.11
CA ALA A 367 -30.16 7.67 27.86
C ALA A 367 -30.41 6.20 28.21
N GLU A 368 -31.64 5.83 28.57
CA GLU A 368 -32.04 4.45 28.86
C GLU A 368 -31.99 3.57 27.61
N GLU A 369 -32.54 4.04 26.49
CA GLU A 369 -32.49 3.30 25.23
C GLU A 369 -31.05 3.17 24.70
N LEU A 370 -30.22 4.19 24.89
CA LEU A 370 -28.79 4.12 24.54
C LEU A 370 -28.04 3.09 25.40
N LYS A 371 -28.37 2.98 26.70
CA LYS A 371 -27.86 1.91 27.59
C LYS A 371 -28.28 0.53 27.14
N ALA A 372 -29.51 0.37 26.70
CA ALA A 372 -30.01 -0.91 26.22
C ALA A 372 -29.30 -1.38 24.93
N ARG A 373 -28.90 -0.43 24.07
CA ARG A 373 -28.28 -0.70 22.77
C ARG A 373 -26.75 -0.82 22.79
N GLN A 374 -26.06 -0.30 23.82
CA GLN A 374 -24.58 -0.28 23.85
C GLN A 374 -23.98 -0.52 25.25
N LYS A 375 -22.85 -1.25 25.29
CA LYS A 375 -22.11 -1.57 26.53
C LYS A 375 -21.22 -0.44 27.08
N LYS A 376 -20.84 0.57 26.30
CA LYS A 376 -19.98 1.70 26.74
C LYS A 376 -20.70 3.03 26.56
N LEU A 377 -20.84 3.81 27.64
CA LEU A 377 -21.61 5.06 27.67
C LEU A 377 -20.77 6.30 28.04
N PRO A 378 -21.28 7.51 27.71
CA PRO A 378 -20.84 8.75 28.34
C PRO A 378 -21.16 8.73 29.85
N PRO A 379 -20.32 9.36 30.69
CA PRO A 379 -20.43 9.25 32.15
C PRO A 379 -21.64 9.97 32.76
N ASN A 380 -22.26 10.94 32.07
CA ASN A 380 -23.36 11.73 32.61
C ASN A 380 -24.34 12.28 31.53
N LEU A 381 -25.53 12.70 31.96
CA LEU A 381 -26.61 13.22 31.11
C LEU A 381 -26.26 14.57 30.43
N GLU A 382 -25.39 15.38 31.03
CA GLU A 382 -24.99 16.68 30.47
C GLU A 382 -24.08 16.53 29.24
N SER A 383 -23.21 15.51 29.23
CA SER A 383 -22.41 15.15 28.06
C SER A 383 -23.29 14.69 26.90
N LEU A 384 -24.38 13.96 27.21
CA LEU A 384 -25.38 13.54 26.22
C LEU A 384 -26.11 14.76 25.65
N ARG A 385 -26.59 15.67 26.50
CA ARG A 385 -27.24 16.92 26.09
C ARG A 385 -26.33 17.76 25.20
N SER A 386 -25.07 17.96 25.60
CA SER A 386 -24.11 18.75 24.83
C SER A 386 -23.89 18.16 23.43
N SER A 387 -23.81 16.83 23.32
CA SER A 387 -23.63 16.13 22.05
C SER A 387 -24.83 16.26 21.11
N ILE A 388 -26.06 16.33 21.67
CA ILE A 388 -27.29 16.57 20.89
C ILE A 388 -27.28 17.99 20.32
N LEU A 389 -26.99 18.99 21.16
CA LEU A 389 -27.05 20.40 20.79
C LEU A 389 -26.00 20.82 19.74
N ILE A 390 -24.94 20.03 19.56
CA ILE A 390 -23.92 20.26 18.53
C ILE A 390 -24.43 19.91 17.13
N THR A 391 -25.48 19.10 16.99
CA THR A 391 -25.91 18.57 15.68
C THR A 391 -27.22 19.20 15.23
N ASP A 392 -27.25 19.77 14.02
CA ASP A 392 -28.45 20.42 13.46
C ASP A 392 -29.59 19.44 13.14
N SER A 393 -29.31 18.13 13.06
CA SER A 393 -30.29 17.09 12.75
C SER A 393 -31.25 16.78 13.89
N ILE A 394 -30.97 17.24 15.11
CA ILE A 394 -31.81 17.04 16.30
C ILE A 394 -32.08 18.40 16.94
N LYS A 395 -33.36 18.71 17.17
CA LYS A 395 -33.79 19.99 17.74
C LYS A 395 -34.48 19.80 19.10
N ALA A 396 -34.24 20.73 20.01
CA ALA A 396 -34.87 20.74 21.32
C ALA A 396 -36.32 21.29 21.25
N ILE A 397 -37.22 20.65 22.00
CA ILE A 397 -38.59 21.10 22.23
C ILE A 397 -38.59 21.96 23.50
N GLY A 398 -38.41 23.26 23.32
CA GLY A 398 -38.35 24.22 24.42
C GLY A 398 -37.23 23.92 25.42
N LYS A 399 -37.54 24.00 26.72
CA LYS A 399 -36.60 23.74 27.83
C LYS A 399 -36.88 22.43 28.57
N THR A 400 -37.71 21.55 28.01
CA THR A 400 -38.16 20.33 28.71
C THR A 400 -37.18 19.17 28.62
N SER A 401 -35.98 19.37 28.05
CA SER A 401 -35.04 18.28 27.75
C SER A 401 -35.60 17.23 26.80
N THR A 402 -36.62 17.58 26.01
CA THR A 402 -37.22 16.72 24.99
C THR A 402 -36.66 17.10 23.63
N TYR A 403 -36.33 16.10 22.81
CA TYR A 403 -35.70 16.29 21.51
C TYR A 403 -36.50 15.60 20.41
N ALA A 404 -36.46 16.18 19.22
CA ALA A 404 -37.11 15.69 18.01
C ALA A 404 -36.16 15.80 16.82
N LEU A 405 -36.39 14.99 15.78
CA LEU A 405 -35.62 15.12 14.55
C LEU A 405 -35.98 16.40 13.83
N ALA A 406 -34.97 17.09 13.30
CA ALA A 406 -35.17 18.35 12.58
C ALA A 406 -36.04 18.20 11.33
N LYS A 407 -36.09 16.99 10.74
CA LYS A 407 -36.91 16.65 9.57
C LYS A 407 -38.40 16.43 9.86
N TRP A 408 -38.83 16.50 11.12
CA TRP A 408 -40.23 16.24 11.49
C TRP A 408 -41.07 17.51 11.48
N ASP A 409 -41.83 17.72 10.41
CA ASP A 409 -42.68 18.90 10.25
C ASP A 409 -43.87 18.95 11.22
N TYR A 410 -44.31 17.78 11.70
CA TYR A 410 -45.40 17.67 12.67
C TYR A 410 -44.99 18.10 14.09
N VAL A 411 -43.69 18.34 14.35
CA VAL A 411 -43.17 18.75 15.65
C VAL A 411 -42.65 20.18 15.59
N LYS A 412 -43.42 21.13 16.12
CA LYS A 412 -42.91 22.49 16.34
C LYS A 412 -41.87 22.49 17.45
N THR A 413 -40.62 22.73 17.07
CA THR A 413 -39.45 22.85 17.97
C THR A 413 -39.28 24.28 18.48
N GLY A 414 -38.37 24.53 19.41
CA GLY A 414 -38.15 25.88 19.97
C GLY A 414 -38.95 26.20 21.24
N THR A 415 -38.67 27.37 21.82
CA THR A 415 -39.20 27.81 23.12
C THR A 415 -40.56 28.49 22.99
N ILE A 416 -41.25 28.69 24.12
CA ILE A 416 -42.50 29.47 24.18
C ILE A 416 -42.29 30.87 23.59
N LYS A 417 -41.15 31.51 23.86
CA LYS A 417 -40.78 32.80 23.27
C LYS A 417 -40.67 32.73 21.75
N GLN A 418 -40.03 31.70 21.22
CA GLN A 418 -39.89 31.55 19.76
C GLN A 418 -41.25 31.34 19.10
N LEU A 419 -42.10 30.46 19.66
CA LEU A 419 -43.45 30.25 19.15
C LEU A 419 -44.29 31.53 19.22
N ALA A 420 -44.10 32.35 20.26
CA ALA A 420 -44.75 33.65 20.35
C ALA A 420 -44.24 34.64 19.29
N ILE A 421 -42.93 34.67 19.04
CA ILE A 421 -42.32 35.50 18.00
C ILE A 421 -42.85 35.09 16.63
N ASP A 422 -42.78 33.80 16.28
CA ASP A 422 -43.23 33.29 14.99
C ASP A 422 -44.71 33.67 14.75
N TYR A 423 -45.56 33.48 15.76
CA TYR A 423 -46.97 33.84 15.65
C TYR A 423 -47.21 35.34 15.56
N LEU A 424 -46.50 36.16 16.35
CA LEU A 424 -46.64 37.62 16.30
C LEU A 424 -46.01 38.23 15.03
N GLN A 425 -45.03 37.57 14.42
CA GLN A 425 -44.47 37.95 13.12
C GLN A 425 -45.51 37.83 11.99
N GLU A 426 -46.45 36.91 12.09
CA GLU A 426 -47.55 36.75 11.13
C GLU A 426 -48.71 37.74 11.35
N LYS A 427 -48.69 38.54 12.43
CA LYS A 427 -49.78 39.47 12.79
C LYS A 427 -49.40 40.93 12.61
N GLU A 428 -50.28 41.71 11.99
CA GLU A 428 -50.08 43.16 11.83
C GLU A 428 -50.31 43.93 13.14
N HIS A 429 -51.09 43.37 14.06
CA HIS A 429 -51.43 43.99 15.34
C HIS A 429 -51.00 43.12 16.54
N PRO A 430 -50.70 43.73 17.72
CA PRO A 430 -50.57 43.06 19.01
C PRO A 430 -51.73 42.12 19.28
N VAL A 431 -51.42 40.95 19.84
CA VAL A 431 -52.38 39.89 20.09
C VAL A 431 -52.65 39.79 21.59
N HIS A 432 -53.91 39.57 21.97
CA HIS A 432 -54.26 39.35 23.37
C HIS A 432 -53.59 38.08 23.90
N ILE A 433 -53.12 38.11 25.15
CA ILE A 433 -52.40 37.00 25.77
C ILE A 433 -53.20 35.68 25.75
N SER A 434 -54.54 35.75 25.82
CA SER A 434 -55.39 34.55 25.69
C SER A 434 -55.27 33.89 24.31
N ASP A 435 -55.29 34.66 23.24
CA ASP A 435 -55.21 34.14 21.86
C ASP A 435 -53.81 33.64 21.54
N LEU A 436 -52.80 34.37 22.00
CA LEU A 436 -51.40 33.95 21.93
C LEU A 436 -51.19 32.62 22.68
N SER A 437 -51.77 32.49 23.87
CA SER A 437 -51.70 31.25 24.65
C SER A 437 -52.45 30.10 23.98
N THR A 438 -53.60 30.36 23.35
CA THR A 438 -54.35 29.36 22.57
C THR A 438 -53.52 28.85 21.40
N HIS A 439 -52.83 29.74 20.67
CA HIS A 439 -51.93 29.32 19.58
C HIS A 439 -50.76 28.47 20.12
N ILE A 440 -50.08 28.92 21.17
CA ILE A 440 -48.96 28.19 21.78
C ILE A 440 -49.41 26.83 22.32
N ASN A 441 -50.63 26.74 22.87
CA ASN A 441 -51.22 25.51 23.41
C ASN A 441 -51.47 24.43 22.35
N LYS A 442 -51.49 24.78 21.05
CA LYS A 442 -51.48 23.78 19.97
C LYS A 442 -50.21 22.92 19.98
N TYR A 443 -49.11 23.45 20.50
CA TYR A 443 -47.79 22.82 20.48
C TYR A 443 -47.17 22.59 21.87
N ARG A 444 -47.63 23.29 22.91
CA ARG A 444 -47.09 23.24 24.28
C ARG A 444 -48.21 23.32 25.30
N LYS A 445 -48.41 22.30 26.13
CA LYS A 445 -49.38 22.37 27.22
C LYS A 445 -48.89 23.34 28.31
N THR A 446 -49.49 24.52 28.41
CA THR A 446 -49.14 25.54 29.41
C THR A 446 -50.33 26.44 29.77
N LEU A 447 -50.24 27.15 30.90
CA LEU A 447 -51.26 28.08 31.35
C LEU A 447 -50.99 29.49 30.82
N VAL A 448 -52.04 30.28 30.59
CA VAL A 448 -51.97 31.68 30.12
C VAL A 448 -51.03 32.51 31.00
N LYS A 449 -51.15 32.38 32.33
CA LYS A 449 -50.26 33.06 33.30
C LYS A 449 -48.79 32.70 33.13
N ASN A 450 -48.49 31.46 32.74
CA ASN A 450 -47.12 30.99 32.58
C ASN A 450 -46.53 31.51 31.26
N VAL A 451 -47.32 31.56 30.19
CA VAL A 451 -46.91 32.20 28.92
C VAL A 451 -46.59 33.66 29.19
N TYR A 452 -47.50 34.40 29.82
CA TYR A 452 -47.32 35.82 30.12
C TYR A 452 -46.05 36.09 30.94
N SER A 453 -45.87 35.37 32.05
CA SER A 453 -44.67 35.48 32.89
C SER A 453 -43.40 35.10 32.13
N ASN A 454 -43.44 34.08 31.26
CA ASN A 454 -42.27 33.67 30.47
C ASN A 454 -41.82 34.74 29.48
N LEU A 455 -42.76 35.43 28.85
CA LEU A 455 -42.49 36.54 27.93
C LEU A 455 -41.96 37.77 28.69
N LYS A 456 -42.47 38.06 29.89
CA LYS A 456 -41.97 39.16 30.73
C LYS A 456 -40.53 38.95 31.22
N LEU A 457 -40.11 37.71 31.38
CA LEU A 457 -38.72 37.37 31.72
C LEU A 457 -37.75 37.56 30.54
N ASP A 458 -38.19 38.16 29.44
CA ASP A 458 -37.35 38.50 28.30
C ASP A 458 -36.57 39.79 28.51
N ARG A 459 -35.25 39.65 28.71
CA ARG A 459 -34.35 40.77 28.95
C ARG A 459 -33.86 41.44 27.67
N SER A 460 -34.11 40.86 26.49
CA SER A 460 -33.71 41.42 25.20
C SER A 460 -34.68 42.47 24.66
N GLY A 461 -35.78 42.76 25.36
CA GLY A 461 -36.77 43.75 24.93
C GLY A 461 -37.52 43.35 23.65
N THR A 462 -37.62 42.05 23.36
CA THR A 462 -38.25 41.55 22.13
C THR A 462 -39.76 41.79 22.11
N PHE A 463 -40.39 41.73 23.29
CA PHE A 463 -41.84 41.80 23.45
C PHE A 463 -42.28 43.17 23.99
N LEU A 464 -43.26 43.78 23.34
CA LEU A 464 -43.95 44.98 23.81
C LEU A 464 -45.25 44.59 24.50
N PHE A 465 -45.48 45.09 25.72
CA PHE A 465 -46.69 44.84 26.49
C PHE A 465 -47.58 46.08 26.47
N PHE A 466 -48.86 45.89 26.15
CA PHE A 466 -49.85 46.96 26.10
C PHE A 466 -50.90 46.75 27.20
N ARG A 467 -51.67 47.81 27.50
CA ARG A 467 -52.84 47.71 28.39
C ARG A 467 -53.82 46.64 27.90
N GLY A 468 -54.58 46.07 28.84
CA GLY A 468 -55.57 45.04 28.52
C GLY A 468 -55.00 43.67 28.14
N GLY A 469 -53.70 43.42 28.36
CA GLY A 469 -53.10 42.09 28.14
C GLY A 469 -52.68 41.79 26.70
N TYR A 470 -52.52 42.82 25.86
CA TYR A 470 -52.04 42.68 24.49
C TYR A 470 -50.50 42.67 24.41
N ILE A 471 -49.95 41.85 23.51
CA ILE A 471 -48.51 41.67 23.32
C ILE A 471 -48.15 41.82 21.84
N GLY A 472 -47.12 42.62 21.55
CA GLY A 472 -46.53 42.79 20.23
C GLY A 472 -45.02 42.56 20.22
N LEU A 473 -44.39 42.72 19.07
CA LEU A 473 -42.94 42.66 18.88
C LEU A 473 -42.35 44.05 18.76
N SER A 474 -41.19 44.28 19.37
CA SER A 474 -40.47 45.57 19.29
C SER A 474 -39.95 45.89 17.89
N SER A 475 -39.84 44.89 17.02
CA SER A 475 -39.46 45.07 15.61
C SER A 475 -40.60 45.59 14.72
N LYS A 476 -41.81 45.78 15.25
CA LYS A 476 -42.99 46.21 14.49
C LYS A 476 -43.54 47.54 14.98
N ASN A 477 -44.02 48.37 14.05
CA ASN A 477 -44.69 49.64 14.35
C ASN A 477 -46.21 49.44 14.44
N TYR A 478 -46.80 49.89 15.54
CA TYR A 478 -48.23 49.72 15.84
C TYR A 478 -48.98 51.07 15.91
N THR A 479 -48.60 52.02 15.05
CA THR A 479 -48.99 53.43 15.06
C THR A 479 -50.48 53.72 14.84
N SER A 480 -51.31 52.73 14.53
CA SER A 480 -52.76 52.88 14.29
C SER A 480 -53.65 52.50 15.49
N MET A 481 -53.09 52.25 16.68
CA MET A 481 -53.92 51.92 17.85
C MET A 481 -54.52 53.17 18.52
N GLY A 482 -55.85 53.23 18.55
CA GLY A 482 -56.61 54.18 19.34
C GLY A 482 -56.19 54.18 20.82
N SER A 483 -56.47 55.28 21.50
CA SER A 483 -56.00 55.75 22.82
C SER A 483 -56.14 54.80 24.04
N THR A 484 -56.58 53.56 23.87
CA THR A 484 -56.78 52.56 24.93
C THR A 484 -55.56 51.66 25.20
N ASN A 485 -54.63 51.53 24.25
CA ASN A 485 -53.48 50.61 24.38
C ASN A 485 -52.14 51.35 24.51
N ARG A 486 -51.93 52.10 25.61
CA ARG A 486 -50.60 52.63 25.94
C ARG A 486 -49.64 51.48 26.28
N GLN A 487 -48.44 51.52 25.73
CA GLN A 487 -47.35 50.60 26.08
C GLN A 487 -47.08 50.70 27.59
N LEU A 488 -47.00 49.55 28.27
CA LEU A 488 -46.61 49.47 29.66
C LEU A 488 -45.07 49.60 29.72
N THR A 489 -44.58 50.65 30.35
CA THR A 489 -43.15 50.79 30.66
C THR A 489 -42.79 49.71 31.68
N LEU A 490 -41.92 48.78 31.29
CA LEU A 490 -41.36 47.79 32.20
C LEU A 490 -40.42 48.54 33.16
N LEU A 491 -40.69 48.44 34.48
CA LEU A 491 -39.77 48.84 35.54
C LEU A 491 -38.63 47.82 35.69
#